data_AF-A9QAE7-F1
#
_entry.id   AF-A9QAE7-F1
#
_cell.length_a   1.000
_cell.length_b   1.000
_cell.length_c   1.000
_cell.angle_alpha   90.00
_cell.angle_beta   90.00
_cell.angle_gamma   90.00
#
_symmetry.space_group_name_H-M   'P 1'
#
loop_
_entity.id
_entity.type
_entity.pdbx_description
1 polymer ?
#
loop_
_entity_poly.entity_id
_entity_poly.type
_entity_poly.pdbx_seq_one_letter_code
_entity_poly.pdbx_strand_id
1 'polypeptide(L)'
;MTAQDEKFRLSRRGFMAAGAGAVAATAFAGWTPAYAVPAGSSGSAGGPVSTLTPPPAFPEGIALYQQAYQNWSKEIMLDAIWTCSPKTPEDVVRLANWGHANGYTIRPRGAMHGWTPLTIVNGAPVDKVILADTTVHLTGVSVNAGGSPATVTAGPGATLDAITTALQAQGLGFANLPAPGVLTIAGCLAVDAHGAALPAEGEAHVPGQTFGSLSNLVTSLTAVVWNGSEYALETYARSDAAIKPLLTHLGRTFLTSVTLQAAPNYRMRCVSHTDIGWQELFGARGASGRTFEKFVRENGRAEAIWYPFTERPWMKVWSLAPTKPPFSREVTGPYNYIFSDNLPEPVTDMIGQINAGNPGIAPAFGQIMYATTVAGLAATFSNDLWGWSKDVQFYIRATTLRLTEGGGAVITSRANIGQVIHDFTQWFNGRMEYYRSIGQFPLNGPVEIRCCGLDQPSDVEVDSAGAPTISAMRPRPDHPEWDTAIWLNVLGVPGTPGMFAFYREMEQWMRNHYNNNDATFRPEWSKGWAFGPDKPYTDAPI
;
A
#
# COMPACT_ATOMS: atom_id res chain seq x y z
N MET A 1 0.17 -36.30 -9.77
CA MET A 1 0.65 -36.12 -8.38
C MET A 1 1.96 -36.88 -8.26
N THR A 2 3.08 -36.16 -8.27
CA THR A 2 4.42 -36.73 -8.14
C THR A 2 5.03 -36.27 -6.81
N ALA A 3 5.94 -37.06 -6.25
CA ALA A 3 6.55 -36.88 -4.93
C ALA A 3 7.36 -35.57 -4.73
N GLN A 4 7.41 -34.68 -5.74
CA GLN A 4 7.97 -33.33 -5.61
C GLN A 4 6.96 -32.31 -5.04
N ASP A 5 5.65 -32.59 -5.11
CA ASP A 5 4.60 -31.67 -4.62
C ASP A 5 4.42 -31.69 -3.08
N GLU A 6 4.97 -32.68 -2.38
CA GLU A 6 4.83 -32.80 -0.91
C GLU A 6 5.85 -31.98 -0.13
N LYS A 7 7.01 -31.62 -0.70
CA LYS A 7 8.08 -30.90 0.03
C LYS A 7 7.78 -29.43 0.28
N PHE A 8 6.74 -28.86 -0.34
CA PHE A 8 6.39 -27.45 -0.25
C PHE A 8 4.96 -27.20 0.28
N ARG A 9 4.28 -28.23 0.77
CA ARG A 9 2.99 -28.05 1.45
C ARG A 9 3.20 -27.85 2.95
N LEU A 10 2.86 -26.64 3.40
CA LEU A 10 2.67 -26.25 4.80
C LEU A 10 2.13 -27.39 5.67
N SER A 11 2.73 -27.63 6.82
CA SER A 11 1.98 -28.15 7.96
C SER A 11 1.62 -26.97 8.87
N ARG A 12 0.32 -26.74 9.10
CA ARG A 12 -0.19 -25.80 10.13
C ARG A 12 0.47 -26.01 11.51
N ARG A 13 1.09 -27.18 11.74
CA ARG A 13 1.81 -27.54 12.97
C ARG A 13 3.14 -26.80 13.13
N GLY A 14 3.88 -26.47 12.06
CA GLY A 14 5.15 -25.74 12.15
C GLY A 14 4.96 -24.31 12.69
N PHE A 15 3.93 -23.63 12.17
CA PHE A 15 3.55 -22.27 12.60
C PHE A 15 3.04 -22.25 14.05
N MET A 16 2.23 -23.24 14.47
CA MET A 16 1.76 -23.38 15.86
C MET A 16 2.90 -23.74 16.83
N ALA A 17 3.88 -24.54 16.40
CA ALA A 17 5.06 -24.87 17.20
C ALA A 17 5.99 -23.66 17.38
N ALA A 18 6.14 -22.81 16.36
CA ALA A 18 6.79 -21.50 16.50
C ALA A 18 5.99 -20.52 17.37
N GLY A 19 4.64 -20.63 17.37
CA GLY A 19 3.72 -19.81 18.16
C GLY A 19 3.70 -20.12 19.67
N ALA A 20 4.25 -21.24 20.12
CA ALA A 20 4.21 -21.67 21.52
C ALA A 20 5.51 -21.43 22.32
N GLY A 21 6.52 -20.76 21.73
CA GLY A 21 7.85 -20.58 22.32
C GLY A 21 7.96 -19.36 23.25
N ALA A 22 8.28 -19.62 24.52
CA ALA A 22 8.42 -18.71 25.64
C ALA A 22 9.13 -17.36 25.38
N VAL A 23 8.64 -16.32 26.08
CA VAL A 23 9.40 -15.10 26.43
C VAL A 23 10.58 -15.53 27.31
N ALA A 24 11.72 -15.84 26.70
CA ALA A 24 12.96 -16.07 27.42
C ALA A 24 13.70 -14.73 27.56
N ALA A 25 13.56 -14.10 28.73
CA ALA A 25 14.43 -13.02 29.15
C ALA A 25 15.86 -13.59 29.31
N THR A 26 16.67 -13.49 28.26
CA THR A 26 18.11 -13.75 28.36
C THR A 26 18.80 -12.48 28.85
N ALA A 27 19.86 -12.65 29.63
CA ALA A 27 20.51 -11.59 30.43
C ALA A 27 21.22 -10.48 29.63
N PHE A 28 20.98 -10.37 28.33
CA PHE A 28 21.39 -9.24 27.49
C PHE A 28 20.13 -8.53 26.99
N ALA A 29 19.79 -7.44 27.68
CA ALA A 29 18.58 -6.67 27.46
C ALA A 29 18.42 -6.20 26.00
N GLY A 30 17.46 -6.79 25.30
CA GLY A 30 16.93 -6.35 24.02
C GLY A 30 15.55 -6.93 23.82
N TRP A 31 14.60 -6.13 23.33
CA TRP A 31 13.31 -6.63 22.88
C TRP A 31 13.54 -7.62 21.73
N THR A 32 13.30 -8.91 21.97
CA THR A 32 13.25 -9.90 20.90
C THR A 32 11.91 -9.75 20.18
N PRO A 33 11.89 -9.53 18.86
CA PRO A 33 10.64 -9.51 18.10
C PRO A 33 9.85 -10.80 18.33
N ALA A 34 8.52 -10.71 18.34
CA ALA A 34 7.68 -11.88 18.55
C ALA A 34 8.09 -13.03 17.59
N TYR A 35 8.27 -14.23 18.15
CA TYR A 35 8.61 -15.46 17.43
C TYR A 35 10.01 -15.48 16.79
N ALA A 36 10.93 -14.61 17.23
CA ALA A 36 12.33 -14.64 16.80
C ALA A 36 13.11 -15.77 17.49
N VAL A 37 13.83 -16.57 16.70
CA VAL A 37 14.72 -17.63 17.17
C VAL A 37 16.17 -17.16 17.00
N PRO A 38 16.92 -16.87 18.08
CA PRO A 38 18.30 -16.36 17.97
C PRO A 38 19.23 -17.27 17.17
N ALA A 39 20.19 -16.67 16.46
CA ALA A 39 21.19 -17.44 15.72
C ALA A 39 22.00 -18.38 16.65
N GLY A 40 22.19 -19.63 16.23
CA GLY A 40 22.94 -20.63 17.00
C GLY A 40 22.21 -21.20 18.22
N SER A 41 20.90 -20.94 18.38
CA SER A 41 20.11 -21.59 19.43
C SER A 41 19.99 -23.10 19.19
N SER A 42 20.48 -23.89 20.15
CA SER A 42 20.46 -25.36 20.07
C SER A 42 19.24 -26.00 20.73
N GLY A 43 18.25 -25.21 21.16
CA GLY A 43 17.01 -25.64 21.82
C GLY A 43 17.25 -26.44 23.12
N SER A 44 16.96 -25.87 24.29
CA SER A 44 16.78 -26.71 25.49
C SER A 44 15.45 -27.47 25.37
N ALA A 45 15.48 -28.79 25.56
CA ALA A 45 14.36 -29.74 25.65
C ALA A 45 12.96 -29.15 25.30
N GLY A 46 12.68 -28.95 24.01
CA GLY A 46 11.37 -28.51 23.50
C GLY A 46 11.28 -27.04 23.05
N GLY A 47 12.33 -26.23 23.19
CA GLY A 47 12.38 -24.86 22.63
C GLY A 47 12.62 -24.82 21.11
N PRO A 48 12.23 -23.74 20.42
CA PRO A 48 12.45 -23.61 18.98
C PRO A 48 13.94 -23.59 18.63
N VAL A 49 14.32 -24.36 17.61
CA VAL A 49 15.70 -24.54 17.12
C VAL A 49 15.87 -23.75 15.83
N SER A 50 17.02 -23.10 15.67
CA SER A 50 17.41 -22.47 14.40
C SER A 50 17.61 -23.54 13.32
N THR A 51 16.89 -23.45 12.20
CA THR A 51 16.89 -24.49 11.15
C THR A 51 17.75 -24.15 9.93
N LEU A 52 18.01 -22.86 9.68
CA LEU A 52 18.93 -22.41 8.63
C LEU A 52 20.38 -22.35 9.14
N THR A 53 21.33 -22.60 8.25
CA THR A 53 22.77 -22.41 8.51
C THR A 53 23.06 -20.95 8.86
N PRO A 54 23.75 -20.65 9.98
CA PRO A 54 24.16 -19.30 10.32
C PRO A 54 25.04 -18.67 9.23
N PRO A 55 24.83 -17.38 8.90
CA PRO A 55 25.69 -16.67 7.96
C PRO A 55 27.13 -16.57 8.50
N PRO A 56 28.15 -16.72 7.64
CA PRO A 56 29.54 -16.67 8.07
C PRO A 56 29.93 -15.25 8.50
N ALA A 57 30.67 -15.13 9.61
CA ALA A 57 31.25 -13.88 10.09
C ALA A 57 30.26 -12.69 10.10
N PHE A 58 29.01 -12.93 10.51
CA PHE A 58 27.98 -11.89 10.56
C PHE A 58 28.43 -10.73 11.48
N PRO A 59 28.15 -9.45 11.13
CA PRO A 59 28.71 -8.32 11.85
C PRO A 59 28.34 -8.31 13.35
N GLU A 60 29.35 -8.22 14.21
CA GLU A 60 29.15 -8.15 15.66
C GLU A 60 28.32 -6.93 16.08
N GLY A 61 27.53 -7.06 17.15
CA GLY A 61 26.68 -5.98 17.66
C GLY A 61 25.35 -5.77 16.91
N ILE A 62 25.16 -6.43 15.77
CA ILE A 62 23.87 -6.49 15.06
C ILE A 62 23.16 -7.80 15.42
N ALA A 63 21.99 -7.71 16.02
CA ALA A 63 21.22 -8.90 16.41
C ALA A 63 20.79 -9.70 15.17
N LEU A 64 21.01 -11.01 15.17
CA LEU A 64 20.59 -11.93 14.10
C LEU A 64 19.70 -13.03 14.68
N TYR A 65 18.56 -13.24 14.03
CA TYR A 65 17.57 -14.23 14.43
C TYR A 65 16.81 -14.76 13.21
N GLN A 66 16.22 -15.95 13.32
CA GLN A 66 15.26 -16.46 12.35
C GLN A 66 13.86 -16.00 12.73
N GLN A 67 13.09 -15.60 11.73
CA GLN A 67 11.68 -15.27 11.87
C GLN A 67 10.92 -15.74 10.64
N ALA A 68 9.65 -16.09 10.80
CA ALA A 68 8.77 -16.30 9.65
C ALA A 68 8.54 -14.97 8.91
N TYR A 69 8.39 -15.05 7.59
CA TYR A 69 7.96 -13.93 6.76
C TYR A 69 6.56 -14.22 6.23
N GLN A 70 5.67 -13.25 6.34
CA GLN A 70 4.33 -13.31 5.77
C GLN A 70 3.93 -11.91 5.34
N ASN A 71 3.63 -11.74 4.06
CA ASN A 71 3.05 -10.48 3.59
C ASN A 71 1.58 -10.35 4.03
N TRP A 72 0.97 -9.16 3.89
CA TRP A 72 -0.38 -8.93 4.37
C TRP A 72 -1.44 -9.87 3.76
N SER A 73 -1.38 -10.15 2.46
CA SER A 73 -2.31 -11.06 1.76
C SER A 73 -2.07 -12.55 2.05
N LYS A 74 -0.93 -12.91 2.68
CA LYS A 74 -0.46 -14.29 2.91
C LYS A 74 -0.16 -15.10 1.65
N GLU A 75 0.01 -14.45 0.50
CA GLU A 75 0.42 -15.13 -0.74
C GLU A 75 1.93 -15.38 -0.80
N ILE A 76 2.70 -14.64 -0.01
CA ILE A 76 4.13 -14.84 0.19
C ILE A 76 4.34 -15.22 1.65
N MET A 77 4.72 -16.47 1.87
CA MET A 77 4.94 -17.05 3.20
C MET A 77 6.24 -17.85 3.21
N LEU A 78 7.03 -17.67 4.26
CA LEU A 78 8.22 -18.47 4.55
C LEU A 78 8.27 -18.78 6.05
N ASP A 79 8.58 -20.04 6.38
CA ASP A 79 8.62 -20.52 7.77
C ASP A 79 9.79 -19.90 8.56
N ALA A 80 10.93 -19.68 7.89
CA ALA A 80 12.12 -19.09 8.48
C ALA A 80 12.93 -18.32 7.45
N ILE A 81 13.38 -17.13 7.83
CA ILE A 81 14.39 -16.35 7.13
C ILE A 81 15.26 -15.61 8.13
N TRP A 82 16.55 -15.47 7.80
CA TRP A 82 17.46 -14.65 8.60
C TRP A 82 17.02 -13.19 8.60
N THR A 83 16.84 -12.65 9.79
CA THR A 83 16.38 -11.29 10.04
C THR A 83 17.30 -10.65 11.09
N CYS A 84 17.55 -9.36 10.94
CA CYS A 84 18.31 -8.55 11.86
C CYS A 84 17.62 -7.21 12.12
N SER A 85 17.98 -6.53 13.20
CA SER A 85 17.46 -5.20 13.55
C SER A 85 18.61 -4.20 13.68
N PRO A 86 19.07 -3.57 12.58
CA PRO A 86 20.13 -2.56 12.65
C PRO A 86 19.70 -1.41 13.56
N LYS A 87 20.61 -0.94 14.43
CA LYS A 87 20.30 0.12 15.42
C LYS A 87 20.52 1.51 14.84
N THR A 88 21.44 1.60 13.89
CA THR A 88 21.91 2.86 13.29
C THR A 88 21.99 2.74 11.77
N PRO A 89 21.98 3.87 11.03
CA PRO A 89 22.32 3.88 9.60
C PRO A 89 23.66 3.20 9.28
N GLU A 90 24.66 3.36 10.15
CA GLU A 90 25.99 2.76 10.01
C GLU A 90 25.95 1.23 10.11
N ASP A 91 25.06 0.66 10.93
CA ASP A 91 24.84 -0.80 10.94
C ASP A 91 24.35 -1.32 9.59
N VAL A 92 23.53 -0.54 8.87
CA VAL A 92 23.08 -0.91 7.53
C VAL A 92 24.24 -0.90 6.54
N VAL A 93 25.15 0.07 6.63
CA VAL A 93 26.39 0.09 5.82
C VAL A 93 27.25 -1.14 6.10
N ARG A 94 27.46 -1.49 7.38
CA ARG A 94 28.20 -2.69 7.78
C ARG A 94 27.55 -3.96 7.23
N LEU A 95 26.23 -4.05 7.27
CA LEU A 95 25.47 -5.16 6.67
C LEU A 95 25.63 -5.23 5.15
N ALA A 96 25.58 -4.09 4.46
CA ALA A 96 25.73 -4.05 3.01
C ALA A 96 27.14 -4.50 2.56
N ASN A 97 28.19 -3.99 3.22
CA ASN A 97 29.56 -4.40 2.95
C ASN A 97 29.81 -5.88 3.28
N TRP A 98 29.30 -6.36 4.41
CA TRP A 98 29.34 -7.79 4.75
C TRP A 98 28.60 -8.64 3.71
N GLY A 99 27.41 -8.20 3.30
CA GLY A 99 26.58 -8.91 2.32
C GLY A 99 27.27 -9.01 0.98
N HIS A 100 27.87 -7.91 0.50
CA HIS A 100 28.68 -7.89 -0.70
C HIS A 100 29.87 -8.86 -0.63
N ALA A 101 30.63 -8.85 0.47
CA ALA A 101 31.79 -9.73 0.64
C ALA A 101 31.43 -11.23 0.74
N ASN A 102 30.23 -11.58 1.20
CA ASN A 102 29.79 -12.95 1.43
C ASN A 102 28.73 -13.45 0.41
N GLY A 103 28.36 -12.61 -0.56
CA GLY A 103 27.34 -12.93 -1.57
C GLY A 103 25.91 -13.03 -1.01
N TYR A 104 25.59 -12.28 0.04
CA TYR A 104 24.25 -12.17 0.60
C TYR A 104 23.51 -10.95 0.05
N THR A 105 22.21 -11.11 -0.19
CA THR A 105 21.30 -10.00 -0.50
C THR A 105 20.71 -9.45 0.79
N ILE A 106 20.80 -8.13 0.98
CA ILE A 106 20.14 -7.42 2.09
C ILE A 106 18.85 -6.80 1.57
N ARG A 107 17.74 -7.01 2.28
CA ARG A 107 16.43 -6.42 1.96
C ARG A 107 15.89 -5.64 3.16
N PRO A 108 15.45 -4.38 2.99
CA PRO A 108 14.75 -3.69 4.05
C PRO A 108 13.42 -4.40 4.34
N ARG A 109 13.09 -4.56 5.62
CA ARG A 109 11.82 -5.07 6.11
C ARG A 109 11.10 -3.94 6.85
N GLY A 110 10.00 -3.48 6.26
CA GLY A 110 9.05 -2.56 6.89
C GLY A 110 7.83 -3.31 7.45
N ALA A 111 6.64 -2.73 7.28
CA ALA A 111 5.38 -3.27 7.79
C ALA A 111 4.88 -4.57 7.11
N MET A 112 5.61 -5.10 6.12
CA MET A 112 5.25 -6.31 5.35
C MET A 112 3.88 -6.26 4.65
N HIS A 113 3.39 -5.05 4.35
CA HIS A 113 2.06 -4.86 3.77
C HIS A 113 1.98 -5.10 2.25
N GLY A 114 3.12 -5.09 1.54
CA GLY A 114 3.16 -5.18 0.08
C GLY A 114 2.72 -6.54 -0.47
N TRP A 115 2.12 -6.53 -1.67
CA TRP A 115 1.78 -7.74 -2.42
C TRP A 115 2.91 -8.18 -3.35
N THR A 116 3.64 -7.21 -3.89
CA THR A 116 4.70 -7.44 -4.87
C THR A 116 5.91 -8.15 -4.23
N PRO A 117 6.54 -9.12 -4.93
CA PRO A 117 7.67 -9.90 -4.40
C PRO A 117 8.99 -9.11 -4.39
N LEU A 118 8.96 -7.85 -3.95
CA LEU A 118 10.12 -6.96 -3.84
C LEU A 118 10.98 -7.27 -2.60
N THR A 119 10.39 -7.86 -1.56
CA THR A 119 11.18 -8.35 -0.41
C THR A 119 11.63 -9.78 -0.65
N ILE A 120 10.68 -10.67 -0.94
CA ILE A 120 10.86 -12.10 -1.10
C ILE A 120 10.03 -12.58 -2.29
N VAL A 121 10.61 -13.45 -3.10
CA VAL A 121 9.89 -14.18 -4.16
C VAL A 121 9.45 -15.52 -3.58
N ASN A 122 8.15 -15.83 -3.67
CA ASN A 122 7.61 -17.09 -3.15
C ASN A 122 8.27 -18.29 -3.87
N GLY A 123 8.80 -19.24 -3.09
CA GLY A 123 9.51 -20.42 -3.60
C GLY A 123 10.97 -20.19 -4.02
N ALA A 124 11.48 -18.95 -4.00
CA ALA A 124 12.89 -18.70 -4.28
C ALA A 124 13.79 -19.09 -3.10
N PRO A 125 15.05 -19.50 -3.35
CA PRO A 125 16.03 -19.72 -2.28
C PRO A 125 16.25 -18.45 -1.45
N VAL A 126 16.26 -18.61 -0.12
CA VAL A 126 16.48 -17.52 0.85
C VAL A 126 17.69 -17.76 1.76
N ASP A 127 18.49 -18.77 1.46
CA ASP A 127 19.71 -19.15 2.18
C ASP A 127 20.76 -18.02 2.22
N LYS A 128 20.75 -17.14 1.20
CA LYS A 128 21.61 -15.96 1.10
C LYS A 128 20.85 -14.64 1.11
N VAL A 129 19.78 -14.56 1.90
CA VAL A 129 19.00 -13.33 2.09
C VAL A 129 18.94 -12.96 3.57
N ILE A 130 19.23 -11.71 3.90
CA ILE A 130 19.01 -11.12 5.22
C ILE A 130 17.92 -10.05 5.11
N LEU A 131 16.89 -10.16 5.96
CA LEU A 131 15.93 -9.09 6.17
C LEU A 131 16.44 -8.13 7.25
N ALA A 132 16.56 -6.84 6.93
CA ALA A 132 16.90 -5.81 7.90
C ALA A 132 15.62 -5.09 8.35
N ASP A 133 15.15 -5.41 9.55
CA ASP A 133 13.97 -4.82 10.16
C ASP A 133 14.23 -3.39 10.60
N THR A 134 13.71 -2.45 9.79
CA THR A 134 13.85 -1.02 10.06
C THR A 134 12.92 -0.52 11.16
N THR A 135 11.89 -1.30 11.53
CA THR A 135 10.80 -0.86 12.42
C THR A 135 11.15 -0.93 13.90
N VAL A 136 12.29 -1.54 14.25
CA VAL A 136 12.69 -1.71 15.66
C VAL A 136 13.43 -0.48 16.18
N HIS A 137 14.36 0.07 15.40
CA HIS A 137 15.27 1.14 15.87
C HIS A 137 15.35 2.35 14.92
N LEU A 138 15.14 2.16 13.61
CA LEU A 138 15.27 3.22 12.61
C LEU A 138 13.93 3.95 12.40
N THR A 139 13.30 4.39 13.50
CA THR A 139 11.92 4.92 13.54
C THR A 139 11.82 6.36 14.03
N GLY A 140 12.96 7.06 14.20
CA GLY A 140 12.96 8.44 14.67
C GLY A 140 12.14 9.37 13.78
N VAL A 141 11.46 10.35 14.37
CA VAL A 141 10.67 11.39 13.68
C VAL A 141 11.00 12.73 14.31
N SER A 142 11.36 13.71 13.48
CA SER A 142 11.67 15.08 13.90
C SER A 142 11.03 16.08 12.95
N VAL A 143 10.26 17.03 13.48
CA VAL A 143 9.56 18.04 12.69
C VAL A 143 10.30 19.37 12.81
N ASN A 144 10.65 19.97 11.67
CA ASN A 144 11.14 21.34 11.58
C ASN A 144 10.01 22.26 11.09
N ALA A 145 9.14 22.66 12.03
CA ALA A 145 7.96 23.46 11.72
C ALA A 145 8.29 24.93 11.35
N GLY A 146 9.42 25.45 11.82
CA GLY A 146 9.89 26.80 11.51
C GLY A 146 10.70 26.91 10.22
N GLY A 147 10.91 25.80 9.50
CA GLY A 147 11.57 25.79 8.21
C GLY A 147 10.74 26.46 7.11
N SER A 148 11.39 26.80 6.00
CA SER A 148 10.73 27.26 4.78
C SER A 148 11.25 26.41 3.60
N PRO A 149 10.51 25.37 3.17
CA PRO A 149 9.23 24.89 3.73
C PRO A 149 9.39 24.23 5.10
N ALA A 150 8.27 24.07 5.83
CA ALA A 150 8.24 23.19 6.99
C ALA A 150 8.51 21.75 6.55
N THR A 151 9.24 20.98 7.36
CA THR A 151 9.65 19.61 7.00
C THR A 151 9.52 18.63 8.15
N VAL A 152 9.48 17.35 7.82
CA VAL A 152 9.66 16.23 8.75
C VAL A 152 10.77 15.33 8.26
N THR A 153 11.75 15.05 9.13
CA THR A 153 12.79 14.05 8.90
C THR A 153 12.42 12.77 9.66
N ALA A 154 12.44 11.64 8.97
CA ALA A 154 12.04 10.35 9.50
C ALA A 154 13.06 9.25 9.17
N GLY A 155 13.24 8.32 10.10
CA GLY A 155 13.90 7.04 9.82
C GLY A 155 13.04 6.15 8.93
N PRO A 156 13.63 5.22 8.16
CA PRO A 156 12.93 4.41 7.15
C PRO A 156 11.80 3.56 7.71
N GLY A 157 11.90 3.16 8.98
CA GLY A 157 10.90 2.35 9.68
C GLY A 157 9.80 3.14 10.38
N ALA A 158 9.86 4.48 10.37
CA ALA A 158 8.80 5.31 10.95
C ALA A 158 7.48 5.11 10.17
N THR A 159 6.37 4.91 10.89
CA THR A 159 5.06 4.72 10.26
C THR A 159 4.43 6.06 9.88
N LEU A 160 3.49 6.05 8.92
CA LEU A 160 2.70 7.23 8.59
C LEU A 160 1.85 7.72 9.78
N ASP A 161 1.36 6.80 10.63
CA ASP A 161 0.70 7.14 11.89
C ASP A 161 1.61 7.99 12.80
N ALA A 162 2.87 7.59 12.97
CA ALA A 162 3.84 8.33 13.80
C ALA A 162 4.21 9.68 13.17
N ILE A 163 4.49 9.70 11.86
CA ILE A 163 4.87 10.92 11.13
C ILE A 163 3.74 11.95 11.16
N THR A 164 2.52 11.56 10.80
CA THR A 164 1.38 12.50 10.74
C THR A 164 0.90 12.92 12.12
N THR A 165 1.09 12.09 13.16
CA THR A 165 0.84 12.50 14.55
C THR A 165 1.84 13.59 15.00
N ALA A 166 3.13 13.43 14.69
CA ALA A 166 4.13 14.45 14.99
C ALA A 166 3.89 15.75 14.22
N LEU A 167 3.52 15.66 12.94
CA LEU A 167 3.12 16.82 12.13
C LEU A 167 1.89 17.53 12.71
N GLN A 168 0.84 16.78 13.05
CA GLN A 168 -0.39 17.36 13.61
C GLN A 168 -0.14 18.10 14.92
N ALA A 169 0.79 17.62 15.76
CA ALA A 169 1.18 18.32 16.99
C ALA A 169 1.81 19.69 16.73
N GLN A 170 2.32 19.93 15.52
CA GLN A 170 2.86 21.21 15.06
C GLN A 170 1.91 21.96 14.10
N GLY A 171 0.65 21.53 13.99
CA GLY A 171 -0.32 22.12 13.07
C GLY A 171 -0.04 21.85 11.59
N LEU A 172 0.72 20.80 11.27
CA LEU A 172 1.11 20.40 9.91
C LEU A 172 0.44 19.07 9.50
N GLY A 173 0.43 18.76 8.20
CA GLY A 173 -0.13 17.53 7.65
C GLY A 173 0.21 17.32 6.17
N PHE A 174 -0.33 16.23 5.60
CA PHE A 174 -0.17 15.87 4.18
C PHE A 174 -1.53 15.82 3.49
N ALA A 175 -1.53 16.19 2.20
CA ALA A 175 -2.75 16.34 1.42
C ALA A 175 -3.34 15.02 0.90
N ASN A 176 -2.47 14.09 0.52
CA ASN A 176 -2.82 12.84 -0.16
C ASN A 176 -2.23 11.63 0.59
N LEU A 177 -2.95 11.15 1.60
CA LEU A 177 -2.48 10.06 2.46
C LEU A 177 -3.00 8.69 1.99
N PRO A 178 -2.14 7.65 1.93
CA PRO A 178 -2.61 6.26 1.83
C PRO A 178 -3.58 5.91 2.96
N ALA A 179 -4.54 5.05 2.66
CA ALA A 179 -5.59 4.68 3.62
C ALA A 179 -5.13 3.94 4.89
N PRO A 180 -4.06 3.10 4.87
CA PRO A 180 -3.49 2.54 6.10
C PRO A 180 -2.31 3.38 6.64
N GLY A 181 -2.39 3.80 7.90
CA GLY A 181 -1.32 4.56 8.58
C GLY A 181 -0.16 3.70 9.11
N VAL A 182 -0.32 2.38 9.16
CA VAL A 182 0.70 1.43 9.66
C VAL A 182 1.92 1.27 8.73
N LEU A 183 1.86 1.83 7.52
CA LEU A 183 2.92 1.70 6.53
C LEU A 183 4.17 2.48 6.96
N THR A 184 5.34 1.88 6.79
CA THR A 184 6.63 2.54 6.98
C THR A 184 6.93 3.51 5.84
N ILE A 185 7.52 4.67 6.13
CA ILE A 185 7.80 5.68 5.11
C ILE A 185 8.70 5.18 3.97
N ALA A 186 9.75 4.38 4.25
CA ALA A 186 10.58 3.82 3.18
C ALA A 186 9.79 2.84 2.28
N GLY A 187 8.89 2.07 2.88
CA GLY A 187 7.97 1.21 2.13
C GLY A 187 7.01 2.00 1.25
N CYS A 188 6.48 3.12 1.74
CA CYS A 188 5.63 4.03 0.97
C CYS A 188 6.36 4.63 -0.23
N LEU A 189 7.57 5.15 -0.01
CA LEU A 189 8.38 5.78 -1.06
C LEU A 189 8.81 4.77 -2.13
N ALA A 190 9.12 3.53 -1.73
CA ALA A 190 9.54 2.48 -2.65
C ALA A 190 8.52 2.24 -3.78
N VAL A 191 7.23 2.45 -3.53
CA VAL A 191 6.11 2.17 -4.46
C VAL A 191 5.21 3.39 -4.65
N ASP A 192 5.75 4.60 -4.52
CA ASP A 192 5.04 5.87 -4.76
C ASP A 192 3.66 5.90 -4.10
N ALA A 193 3.57 5.56 -2.81
CA ALA A 193 2.28 5.47 -2.13
C ALA A 193 1.50 6.79 -2.17
N HIS A 194 0.19 6.67 -2.33
CA HIS A 194 -0.75 7.78 -2.53
C HIS A 194 -2.09 7.50 -1.85
N GLY A 195 -2.93 8.54 -1.79
CA GLY A 195 -4.31 8.47 -1.34
C GLY A 195 -5.32 8.64 -2.47
N ALA A 196 -6.43 9.30 -2.14
CA ALA A 196 -7.57 9.56 -3.01
C ALA A 196 -7.87 11.08 -3.11
N ALA A 197 -6.83 11.90 -3.24
CA ALA A 197 -6.96 13.36 -3.21
C ALA A 197 -6.58 14.07 -4.51
N LEU A 198 -7.51 14.89 -5.00
CA LEU A 198 -7.28 16.01 -5.92
C LEU A 198 -7.70 17.31 -5.24
N PRO A 199 -7.28 18.49 -5.73
CA PRO A 199 -7.88 19.76 -5.32
C PRO A 199 -9.32 19.83 -5.84
N ALA A 200 -10.27 20.43 -5.13
CA ALA A 200 -11.57 20.78 -5.70
C ALA A 200 -11.43 21.87 -6.78
N GLU A 201 -12.44 22.05 -7.63
CA GLU A 201 -12.45 23.16 -8.58
C GLU A 201 -12.43 24.50 -7.83
N GLY A 202 -11.43 25.34 -8.16
CA GLY A 202 -11.20 26.61 -7.48
C GLY A 202 -10.51 26.49 -6.11
N GLU A 203 -10.13 25.29 -5.67
CA GLU A 203 -9.32 25.12 -4.46
C GLU A 203 -7.91 25.67 -4.70
N ALA A 204 -7.48 26.60 -3.85
CA ALA A 204 -6.14 27.18 -3.93
C ALA A 204 -5.07 26.17 -3.52
N HIS A 205 -3.95 26.18 -4.24
CA HIS A 205 -2.77 25.43 -3.85
C HIS A 205 -2.24 25.95 -2.50
N VAL A 206 -1.90 25.03 -1.61
CA VAL A 206 -1.28 25.34 -0.32
C VAL A 206 0.20 24.93 -0.40
N PRO A 207 1.15 25.86 -0.22
CA PRO A 207 2.57 25.55 -0.26
C PRO A 207 2.95 24.38 0.64
N GLY A 208 3.81 23.51 0.15
CA GLY A 208 4.21 22.29 0.85
C GLY A 208 3.29 21.09 0.62
N GLN A 209 2.15 21.24 -0.07
CA GLN A 209 1.26 20.12 -0.43
C GLN A 209 1.62 19.52 -1.78
N THR A 210 1.33 18.24 -1.94
CA THR A 210 1.20 17.60 -3.25
C THR A 210 -0.05 16.73 -3.27
N PHE A 211 -0.69 16.66 -4.43
CA PHE A 211 -1.75 15.69 -4.69
C PHE A 211 -1.23 14.43 -5.37
N GLY A 212 0.06 14.39 -5.72
CA GLY A 212 0.76 13.19 -6.20
C GLY A 212 1.12 12.23 -5.07
N SER A 213 2.18 11.45 -5.30
CA SER A 213 2.70 10.49 -4.35
C SER A 213 3.39 11.16 -3.16
N LEU A 214 3.55 10.41 -2.06
CA LEU A 214 4.44 10.81 -0.97
C LEU A 214 5.90 10.97 -1.43
N SER A 215 6.31 10.29 -2.51
CA SER A 215 7.65 10.45 -3.10
C SER A 215 7.91 11.86 -3.63
N ASN A 216 6.86 12.58 -4.02
CA ASN A 216 7.02 13.96 -4.49
C ASN A 216 7.26 14.97 -3.36
N LEU A 217 6.99 14.62 -2.09
CA LEU A 217 7.24 15.48 -0.94
C LEU A 217 8.72 15.49 -0.48
N VAL A 218 9.55 14.57 -0.97
CA VAL A 218 10.93 14.43 -0.49
C VAL A 218 11.77 15.66 -0.87
N THR A 219 12.40 16.29 0.13
CA THR A 219 13.36 17.38 -0.03
C THR A 219 14.81 16.92 0.09
N SER A 220 15.05 15.82 0.82
CA SER A 220 16.32 15.10 0.86
C SER A 220 16.15 13.66 1.35
N LEU A 221 17.09 12.79 1.02
CA LEU A 221 17.15 11.43 1.57
C LEU A 221 18.60 10.98 1.76
N THR A 222 18.82 10.03 2.66
CA THR A 222 20.09 9.33 2.85
C THR A 222 19.91 7.87 2.50
N ALA A 223 20.81 7.34 1.67
CA ALA A 223 20.79 5.96 1.22
C ALA A 223 22.16 5.28 1.43
N VAL A 224 22.16 3.94 1.41
CA VAL A 224 23.38 3.14 1.35
C VAL A 224 23.79 2.97 -0.11
N VAL A 225 24.94 3.54 -0.49
CA VAL A 225 25.39 3.66 -1.88
C VAL A 225 26.83 3.18 -2.01
N TRP A 226 27.16 2.58 -3.16
CA TRP A 226 28.53 2.19 -3.50
C TRP A 226 29.35 3.41 -3.91
N ASN A 227 30.44 3.70 -3.19
CA ASN A 227 31.29 4.86 -3.44
C ASN A 227 32.44 4.62 -4.44
N GLY A 228 32.48 3.43 -5.06
CA GLY A 228 33.57 2.99 -5.93
C GLY A 228 34.44 1.89 -5.30
N SER A 229 34.46 1.78 -3.97
CA SER A 229 35.29 0.81 -3.23
C SER A 229 34.54 0.04 -2.14
N GLU A 230 33.55 0.67 -1.51
CA GLU A 230 32.70 0.08 -0.49
C GLU A 230 31.32 0.77 -0.48
N TYR A 231 30.36 0.19 0.23
CA TYR A 231 29.12 0.86 0.57
C TYR A 231 29.35 1.90 1.66
N ALA A 232 28.70 3.06 1.54
CA ALA A 232 28.70 4.15 2.51
C ALA A 232 27.32 4.83 2.54
N LEU A 233 27.11 5.71 3.52
CA LEU A 233 25.95 6.60 3.52
C LEU A 233 26.20 7.77 2.58
N GLU A 234 25.23 8.05 1.72
CA GLU A 234 25.23 9.23 0.86
C GLU A 234 23.87 9.94 0.97
N THR A 235 23.92 11.26 1.15
CA THR A 235 22.74 12.11 1.25
C THR A 235 22.57 12.88 -0.03
N TYR A 236 21.37 12.82 -0.59
CA TYR A 236 20.98 13.54 -1.79
C TYR A 236 19.97 14.62 -1.44
N ALA A 237 20.20 15.84 -1.91
CA ALA A 237 19.20 16.89 -1.96
C ALA A 237 18.25 16.66 -3.14
N ARG A 238 17.04 17.21 -3.07
CA ARG A 238 16.06 17.11 -4.16
C ARG A 238 16.57 17.72 -5.49
N SER A 239 17.51 18.65 -5.42
CA SER A 239 18.20 19.27 -6.55
C SER A 239 19.19 18.34 -7.27
N ASP A 240 19.61 17.24 -6.63
CA ASP A 240 20.60 16.34 -7.21
C ASP A 240 19.96 15.46 -8.27
N ALA A 241 20.49 15.46 -9.51
CA ALA A 241 19.93 14.64 -10.59
C ALA A 241 19.89 13.14 -10.25
N ALA A 242 20.83 12.68 -9.42
CA ALA A 242 20.93 11.31 -8.94
C ALA A 242 19.83 10.91 -7.95
N ILE A 243 19.09 11.85 -7.34
CA ILE A 243 18.02 11.51 -6.39
C ILE A 243 16.80 10.91 -7.07
N LYS A 244 16.52 11.26 -8.33
CA LYS A 244 15.22 10.95 -8.97
C LYS A 244 14.87 9.46 -9.00
N PRO A 245 15.82 8.52 -9.28
CA PRO A 245 15.54 7.08 -9.20
C PRO A 245 15.42 6.55 -7.77
N LEU A 246 15.87 7.32 -6.76
CA LEU A 246 15.80 6.97 -5.35
C LEU A 246 14.48 7.39 -4.70
N LEU A 247 13.76 8.36 -5.29
CA LEU A 247 12.46 8.83 -4.80
C LEU A 247 11.37 7.73 -4.88
N THR A 248 11.41 6.92 -5.93
CA THR A 248 10.59 5.71 -6.11
C THR A 248 11.46 4.63 -6.71
N HIS A 249 11.70 3.56 -5.95
CA HIS A 249 12.87 2.70 -6.19
C HIS A 249 12.59 1.20 -6.08
N LEU A 250 11.36 0.78 -5.79
CA LEU A 250 10.94 -0.63 -5.74
C LEU A 250 11.80 -1.52 -4.83
N GLY A 251 12.30 -0.97 -3.72
CA GLY A 251 13.20 -1.69 -2.80
C GLY A 251 14.61 -1.97 -3.37
N ARG A 252 15.00 -1.35 -4.48
CA ARG A 252 16.34 -1.48 -5.10
C ARG A 252 17.43 -0.63 -4.44
N THR A 253 17.06 0.26 -3.54
CA THR A 253 17.96 1.00 -2.65
C THR A 253 17.54 0.80 -1.20
N PHE A 254 18.47 1.05 -0.27
CA PHE A 254 18.22 1.03 1.15
C PHE A 254 18.30 2.45 1.70
N LEU A 255 17.14 3.04 2.02
CA LEU A 255 17.06 4.35 2.65
C LEU A 255 17.29 4.23 4.16
N THR A 256 18.03 5.18 4.74
CA THR A 256 18.31 5.25 6.19
C THR A 256 17.77 6.52 6.85
N SER A 257 17.43 7.54 6.06
CA SER A 257 16.68 8.72 6.50
C SER A 257 16.03 9.40 5.30
N VAL A 258 14.88 10.04 5.52
CA VAL A 258 14.18 10.84 4.52
C VAL A 258 13.65 12.13 5.15
N THR A 259 13.72 13.24 4.43
CA THR A 259 13.11 14.51 4.81
C THR A 259 12.03 14.86 3.79
N LEU A 260 10.82 15.14 4.28
CA LEU A 260 9.67 15.50 3.46
C LEU A 260 9.19 16.91 3.81
N GLN A 261 8.82 17.72 2.83
CA GLN A 261 8.08 18.96 3.05
C GLN A 261 6.67 18.65 3.60
N ALA A 262 6.15 19.54 4.43
CA ALA A 262 4.82 19.43 5.01
C ALA A 262 4.08 20.77 4.92
N ALA A 263 2.77 20.71 4.81
CA ALA A 263 1.91 21.88 4.72
C ALA A 263 1.13 22.09 6.03
N PRO A 264 0.49 23.26 6.22
CA PRO A 264 -0.50 23.44 7.26
C PRO A 264 -1.55 22.32 7.24
N ASN A 265 -1.85 21.76 8.41
CA ASN A 265 -2.91 20.78 8.57
C ASN A 265 -4.28 21.45 8.33
N TYR A 266 -5.26 20.65 7.95
CA TYR A 266 -6.58 21.15 7.64
C TYR A 266 -7.66 20.20 8.16
N ARG A 267 -8.81 20.80 8.48
CA ARG A 267 -10.01 20.07 8.90
C ARG A 267 -10.77 19.61 7.66
N MET A 268 -11.22 18.37 7.70
CA MET A 268 -11.91 17.71 6.60
C MET A 268 -13.21 17.10 7.10
N ARG A 269 -14.21 17.09 6.22
CA ARG A 269 -15.39 16.26 6.34
C ARG A 269 -15.21 15.03 5.46
N CYS A 270 -15.69 13.86 5.90
CA CYS A 270 -15.81 12.66 5.08
C CYS A 270 -17.25 12.16 5.10
N VAL A 271 -17.91 12.17 3.95
CA VAL A 271 -19.30 11.71 3.79
C VAL A 271 -19.31 10.40 3.02
N SER A 272 -20.05 9.41 3.54
CA SER A 272 -20.31 8.14 2.87
C SER A 272 -21.70 8.13 2.26
N HIS A 273 -21.78 7.76 0.99
CA HIS A 273 -23.00 7.50 0.23
C HIS A 273 -23.10 6.02 -0.10
N THR A 274 -24.27 5.43 0.15
CA THR A 274 -24.61 4.04 -0.21
C THR A 274 -25.99 4.00 -0.89
N ASP A 275 -26.42 5.12 -1.45
CA ASP A 275 -27.76 5.36 -1.98
C ASP A 275 -27.72 5.79 -3.46
N ILE A 276 -26.57 5.62 -4.11
CA ILE A 276 -26.31 5.96 -5.51
C ILE A 276 -26.14 4.66 -6.30
N GLY A 277 -26.91 4.50 -7.38
CA GLY A 277 -26.75 3.35 -8.28
C GLY A 277 -25.43 3.43 -9.03
N TRP A 278 -24.78 2.28 -9.31
CA TRP A 278 -23.47 2.28 -9.97
C TRP A 278 -23.52 2.92 -11.37
N GLN A 279 -24.62 2.80 -12.10
CA GLN A 279 -24.79 3.45 -13.41
C GLN A 279 -24.86 4.98 -13.31
N GLU A 280 -25.42 5.51 -12.22
CA GLU A 280 -25.43 6.95 -11.93
C GLU A 280 -24.04 7.41 -11.48
N LEU A 281 -23.44 6.70 -10.51
CA LEU A 281 -22.14 7.07 -9.96
C LEU A 281 -21.03 7.02 -11.02
N PHE A 282 -21.04 6.00 -11.87
CA PHE A 282 -20.05 5.75 -12.91
C PHE A 282 -20.57 6.15 -14.31
N GLY A 283 -21.41 7.18 -14.36
CA GLY A 283 -21.86 7.78 -15.61
C GLY A 283 -20.68 8.33 -16.45
N ALA A 284 -20.85 8.30 -17.77
CA ALA A 284 -19.87 8.85 -18.72
C ALA A 284 -19.63 10.35 -18.49
N ARG A 285 -18.58 10.88 -19.12
CA ARG A 285 -18.21 12.30 -19.03
C ARG A 285 -19.41 13.21 -19.27
N GLY A 286 -19.67 14.13 -18.34
CA GLY A 286 -20.77 15.10 -18.45
C GLY A 286 -22.18 14.52 -18.22
N ALA A 287 -22.30 13.27 -17.78
CA ALA A 287 -23.58 12.71 -17.35
C ALA A 287 -24.19 13.52 -16.18
N SER A 288 -25.52 13.55 -16.11
CA SER A 288 -26.26 14.20 -15.04
C SER A 288 -26.33 13.31 -13.79
N GLY A 289 -26.78 13.87 -12.67
CA GLY A 289 -26.94 13.16 -11.39
C GLY A 289 -25.72 13.29 -10.47
N ARG A 290 -25.54 12.30 -9.58
CA ARG A 290 -24.48 12.22 -8.57
C ARG A 290 -23.31 11.36 -9.07
N THR A 291 -22.63 11.85 -10.10
CA THR A 291 -21.51 11.15 -10.72
C THR A 291 -20.21 11.30 -9.92
N PHE A 292 -19.30 10.34 -10.06
CA PHE A 292 -17.96 10.38 -9.45
C PHE A 292 -17.19 11.63 -9.89
N GLU A 293 -17.23 11.95 -11.19
CA GLU A 293 -16.64 13.18 -11.77
C GLU A 293 -17.15 14.44 -11.05
N LYS A 294 -18.46 14.52 -10.78
CA LYS A 294 -19.05 15.66 -10.06
C LYS A 294 -18.53 15.75 -8.62
N PHE A 295 -18.46 14.64 -7.89
CA PHE A 295 -17.90 14.63 -6.53
C PHE A 295 -16.44 15.08 -6.51
N VAL A 296 -15.62 14.61 -7.45
CA VAL A 296 -14.23 15.06 -7.60
C VAL A 296 -14.15 16.54 -7.95
N ARG A 297 -14.98 17.04 -8.86
CA ARG A 297 -15.00 18.47 -9.20
C ARG A 297 -15.35 19.33 -7.99
N GLU A 298 -16.37 18.95 -7.24
CA GLU A 298 -16.89 19.75 -6.13
C GLU A 298 -16.06 19.65 -4.85
N ASN A 299 -15.40 18.51 -4.60
CA ASN A 299 -14.75 18.22 -3.31
C ASN A 299 -13.27 17.82 -3.45
N GLY A 300 -12.84 17.47 -4.65
CA GLY A 300 -11.48 17.02 -4.94
C GLY A 300 -11.23 15.56 -4.57
N ARG A 301 -11.62 15.14 -3.37
CA ARG A 301 -11.27 13.81 -2.83
C ARG A 301 -12.44 12.85 -2.88
N ALA A 302 -12.22 11.67 -3.46
CA ALA A 302 -13.27 10.68 -3.70
C ALA A 302 -12.72 9.26 -3.84
N GLU A 303 -13.43 8.29 -3.26
CA GLU A 303 -13.18 6.85 -3.44
C GLU A 303 -14.50 6.10 -3.47
N ALA A 304 -14.67 5.21 -4.44
CA ALA A 304 -15.80 4.29 -4.53
C ALA A 304 -15.35 2.85 -4.31
N ILE A 305 -16.05 2.13 -3.44
CA ILE A 305 -15.90 0.68 -3.23
C ILE A 305 -17.19 0.02 -3.73
N TRP A 306 -17.11 -0.73 -4.82
CA TRP A 306 -18.25 -1.40 -5.42
C TRP A 306 -18.16 -2.91 -5.23
N TYR A 307 -18.95 -3.45 -4.30
CA TYR A 307 -18.99 -4.88 -4.02
C TYR A 307 -19.56 -5.67 -5.21
N PRO A 308 -19.03 -6.88 -5.48
CA PRO A 308 -19.41 -7.64 -6.65
C PRO A 308 -20.89 -8.04 -6.57
N PHE A 309 -21.57 -8.02 -7.72
CA PHE A 309 -23.00 -8.36 -7.83
C PHE A 309 -23.94 -7.48 -6.99
N THR A 310 -23.57 -6.22 -6.73
CA THR A 310 -24.41 -5.24 -6.01
C THR A 310 -24.76 -4.04 -6.88
N GLU A 311 -25.89 -3.38 -6.58
CA GLU A 311 -26.38 -2.25 -7.39
C GLU A 311 -25.78 -0.89 -6.98
N ARG A 312 -25.25 -0.78 -5.75
CA ARG A 312 -24.87 0.50 -5.15
C ARG A 312 -23.47 0.41 -4.55
N PRO A 313 -22.51 1.21 -5.03
CA PRO A 313 -21.20 1.34 -4.40
C PRO A 313 -21.29 2.05 -3.04
N TRP A 314 -20.29 1.83 -2.19
CA TRP A 314 -19.98 2.69 -1.07
C TRP A 314 -19.02 3.79 -1.53
N MET A 315 -19.57 4.98 -1.73
CA MET A 315 -18.83 6.17 -2.16
C MET A 315 -18.43 7.00 -0.94
N LYS A 316 -17.15 7.29 -0.79
CA LYS A 316 -16.60 8.21 0.21
C LYS A 316 -16.16 9.50 -0.49
N VAL A 317 -16.56 10.63 0.07
CA VAL A 317 -16.23 11.97 -0.44
C VAL A 317 -15.62 12.76 0.70
N TRP A 318 -14.43 13.30 0.49
CA TRP A 318 -13.81 14.20 1.46
C TRP A 318 -13.78 15.63 0.95
N SER A 319 -14.14 16.57 1.82
CA SER A 319 -14.11 18.01 1.52
C SER A 319 -13.43 18.79 2.62
N LEU A 320 -12.80 19.90 2.24
CA LEU A 320 -12.28 20.85 3.21
C LEU A 320 -13.44 21.44 4.01
N ALA A 321 -13.32 21.43 5.34
CA ALA A 321 -14.37 21.92 6.22
C ALA A 321 -13.71 22.59 7.45
N PRO A 322 -13.32 23.88 7.35
CA PRO A 322 -12.66 24.58 8.46
C PRO A 322 -13.50 24.61 9.75
N THR A 323 -14.82 24.65 9.60
CA THR A 323 -15.79 24.56 10.70
C THR A 323 -16.54 23.24 10.63
N LYS A 324 -16.83 22.66 11.80
CA LYS A 324 -17.60 21.40 11.88
C LYS A 324 -19.02 21.63 11.38
N PRO A 325 -19.50 20.90 10.36
CA PRO A 325 -20.91 20.95 10.00
C PRO A 325 -21.80 20.49 11.17
N PRO A 326 -23.03 21.03 11.32
CA PRO A 326 -23.86 20.78 12.50
C PRO A 326 -24.06 19.30 12.84
N PHE A 327 -24.32 18.48 11.82
CA PHE A 327 -24.64 17.06 11.97
C PHE A 327 -23.46 16.10 11.77
N SER A 328 -22.30 16.60 11.35
CA SER A 328 -21.10 15.75 11.26
C SER A 328 -20.64 15.35 12.66
N ARG A 329 -20.30 14.06 12.81
CA ARG A 329 -19.69 13.53 14.02
C ARG A 329 -18.21 13.91 14.05
N GLU A 330 -17.79 14.61 15.08
CA GLU A 330 -16.37 14.90 15.27
C GLU A 330 -15.61 13.63 15.63
N VAL A 331 -14.45 13.45 14.99
CA VAL A 331 -13.49 12.39 15.28
C VAL A 331 -12.15 13.00 15.65
N THR A 332 -11.49 12.39 16.62
CA THR A 332 -10.17 12.81 17.14
C THR A 332 -9.08 11.77 16.87
N GLY A 333 -9.42 10.74 16.09
CA GLY A 333 -8.52 9.66 15.72
C GLY A 333 -8.95 8.95 14.43
N PRO A 334 -8.02 8.22 13.80
CA PRO A 334 -8.25 7.49 12.56
C PRO A 334 -9.03 6.18 12.75
N TYR A 335 -9.32 5.51 11.63
CA TYR A 335 -9.93 4.18 11.55
C TYR A 335 -11.37 4.12 12.08
N ASN A 336 -12.22 4.95 11.48
CA ASN A 336 -13.59 5.18 11.94
C ASN A 336 -14.63 4.18 11.39
N TYR A 337 -14.21 3.17 10.61
CA TYR A 337 -15.10 2.16 10.01
C TYR A 337 -14.91 0.78 10.66
N ILE A 338 -15.25 0.69 11.95
CA ILE A 338 -15.00 -0.52 12.78
C ILE A 338 -15.60 -1.81 12.21
N PHE A 339 -16.69 -1.71 11.46
CA PHE A 339 -17.39 -2.83 10.81
C PHE A 339 -16.63 -3.40 9.60
N SER A 340 -15.71 -2.61 9.03
CA SER A 340 -14.80 -3.04 7.96
C SER A 340 -13.54 -3.66 8.56
N ASP A 341 -13.06 -3.10 9.68
CA ASP A 341 -11.87 -3.59 10.39
C ASP A 341 -12.11 -4.88 11.17
N ASN A 342 -13.36 -5.16 11.57
CA ASN A 342 -13.78 -6.34 12.33
C ASN A 342 -15.00 -6.96 11.66
N LEU A 343 -14.77 -8.01 10.86
CA LEU A 343 -15.83 -8.68 10.12
C LEU A 343 -16.70 -9.54 11.06
N PRO A 344 -18.03 -9.52 10.92
CA PRO A 344 -18.92 -10.38 11.70
C PRO A 344 -18.83 -11.84 11.24
N GLU A 345 -19.18 -12.78 12.13
CA GLU A 345 -19.08 -14.23 11.90
C GLU A 345 -19.69 -14.72 10.56
N PRO A 346 -20.90 -14.27 10.16
CA PRO A 346 -21.47 -14.67 8.86
C PRO A 346 -20.61 -14.31 7.65
N VAL A 347 -19.88 -13.18 7.72
CA VAL A 347 -18.94 -12.79 6.65
C VAL A 347 -17.72 -13.72 6.66
N THR A 348 -17.16 -14.00 7.84
CA THR A 348 -16.01 -14.90 7.96
C THR A 348 -16.33 -16.35 7.59
N ASP A 349 -17.56 -16.81 7.83
CA ASP A 349 -18.03 -18.14 7.41
C ASP A 349 -18.09 -18.27 5.88
N MET A 350 -18.60 -17.24 5.20
CA MET A 350 -18.61 -17.20 3.74
C MET A 350 -17.19 -17.18 3.16
N ILE A 351 -16.27 -16.43 3.76
CA ILE A 351 -14.86 -16.48 3.38
C ILE A 351 -14.29 -17.89 3.57
N GLY A 352 -14.63 -18.56 4.66
CA GLY A 352 -14.28 -19.95 4.91
C GLY A 352 -14.78 -20.89 3.81
N GLN A 353 -16.01 -20.71 3.35
CA GLN A 353 -16.60 -21.48 2.24
C GLN A 353 -15.93 -21.20 0.88
N ILE A 354 -15.64 -19.94 0.56
CA ILE A 354 -14.88 -19.57 -0.66
C ILE A 354 -13.52 -20.28 -0.65
N ASN A 355 -12.79 -20.17 0.47
CA ASN A 355 -11.49 -20.82 0.66
C ASN A 355 -11.58 -22.37 0.65
N ALA A 356 -12.73 -22.94 1.00
CA ALA A 356 -12.99 -24.38 0.93
C ALA A 356 -13.40 -24.85 -0.49
N GLY A 357 -13.34 -23.97 -1.50
CA GLY A 357 -13.61 -24.31 -2.90
C GLY A 357 -15.05 -24.09 -3.33
N ASN A 358 -15.82 -23.23 -2.64
CA ASN A 358 -17.17 -22.84 -3.04
C ASN A 358 -17.25 -21.39 -3.56
N PRO A 359 -16.63 -21.05 -4.70
CA PRO A 359 -16.65 -19.68 -5.23
C PRO A 359 -18.05 -19.25 -5.69
N GLY A 360 -18.99 -20.18 -5.88
CA GLY A 360 -20.37 -19.90 -6.31
C GLY A 360 -21.18 -19.01 -5.36
N ILE A 361 -20.71 -18.80 -4.12
CA ILE A 361 -21.37 -17.91 -3.16
C ILE A 361 -21.01 -16.43 -3.34
N ALA A 362 -20.12 -16.09 -4.28
CA ALA A 362 -19.67 -14.71 -4.51
C ALA A 362 -20.81 -13.68 -4.62
N PRO A 363 -21.95 -13.96 -5.29
CA PRO A 363 -23.10 -13.04 -5.31
C PRO A 363 -23.69 -12.77 -3.92
N ALA A 364 -23.88 -13.81 -3.10
CA ALA A 364 -24.38 -13.65 -1.74
C ALA A 364 -23.37 -12.92 -0.84
N PHE A 365 -22.09 -13.24 -1.01
CA PHE A 365 -21.01 -12.59 -0.27
C PHE A 365 -20.95 -11.08 -0.53
N GLY A 366 -21.02 -10.65 -1.80
CA GLY A 366 -21.05 -9.22 -2.14
C GLY A 366 -22.24 -8.48 -1.53
N GLN A 367 -23.43 -9.09 -1.55
CA GLN A 367 -24.64 -8.53 -0.93
C GLN A 367 -24.50 -8.36 0.58
N ILE A 368 -23.90 -9.35 1.28
CA ILE A 368 -23.67 -9.27 2.73
C ILE A 368 -22.60 -8.24 3.09
N MET A 369 -21.52 -8.13 2.30
CA MET A 369 -20.51 -7.09 2.49
C MET A 369 -21.11 -5.68 2.36
N TYR A 370 -21.95 -5.49 1.34
CA TYR A 370 -22.68 -4.23 1.16
C TYR A 370 -23.65 -3.96 2.32
N ALA A 371 -24.47 -4.94 2.72
CA ALA A 371 -25.42 -4.80 3.82
C ALA A 371 -24.70 -4.49 5.15
N THR A 372 -23.58 -5.15 5.42
CA THR A 372 -22.72 -4.90 6.60
C THR A 372 -22.17 -3.49 6.59
N THR A 373 -21.77 -2.98 5.42
CA THR A 373 -21.29 -1.60 5.25
C THR A 373 -22.40 -0.59 5.57
N VAL A 374 -23.58 -0.75 4.96
CA VAL A 374 -24.72 0.15 5.18
C VAL A 374 -25.15 0.16 6.64
N ALA A 375 -25.33 -1.03 7.23
CA ALA A 375 -25.73 -1.17 8.63
C ALA A 375 -24.66 -0.62 9.58
N GLY A 376 -23.39 -0.90 9.31
CA GLY A 376 -22.26 -0.44 10.12
C GLY A 376 -22.09 1.08 10.11
N LEU A 377 -22.21 1.71 8.94
CA LEU A 377 -22.20 3.17 8.82
C LEU A 377 -23.31 3.83 9.65
N ALA A 378 -24.53 3.28 9.58
CA ALA A 378 -25.67 3.79 10.33
C ALA A 378 -25.51 3.56 11.85
N ALA A 379 -25.16 2.35 12.27
CA ALA A 379 -25.05 1.97 13.69
C ALA A 379 -23.94 2.73 14.42
N THR A 380 -22.90 3.15 13.70
CA THR A 380 -21.74 3.85 14.28
C THR A 380 -21.75 5.36 14.01
N PHE A 381 -22.81 5.87 13.37
CA PHE A 381 -22.91 7.26 12.94
C PHE A 381 -21.65 7.70 12.17
N SER A 382 -21.17 6.85 11.25
CA SER A 382 -19.92 7.06 10.49
C SER A 382 -20.15 7.41 9.03
N ASN A 383 -21.39 7.72 8.65
CA ASN A 383 -21.75 8.20 7.32
C ASN A 383 -21.36 9.68 7.09
N ASP A 384 -21.09 10.45 8.14
CA ASP A 384 -20.71 11.86 8.07
C ASP A 384 -19.75 12.22 9.22
N LEU A 385 -18.46 12.20 8.91
CA LEU A 385 -17.37 12.43 9.85
C LEU A 385 -16.73 13.80 9.63
N TRP A 386 -16.17 14.38 10.68
CA TRP A 386 -15.37 15.59 10.60
C TRP A 386 -14.17 15.50 11.55
N GLY A 387 -12.97 15.80 11.07
CA GLY A 387 -11.74 15.63 11.84
C GLY A 387 -10.54 16.31 11.21
N TRP A 388 -9.36 16.11 11.78
CA TRP A 388 -8.12 16.47 11.11
C TRP A 388 -7.86 15.54 9.93
N SER A 389 -7.04 16.00 8.98
CA SER A 389 -6.74 15.29 7.74
C SER A 389 -6.48 13.78 7.93
N LYS A 390 -5.56 13.41 8.83
CA LYS A 390 -5.22 12.00 9.10
C LYS A 390 -6.38 11.20 9.72
N ASP A 391 -7.25 11.84 10.51
CA ASP A 391 -8.31 11.16 11.25
C ASP A 391 -9.43 10.66 10.33
N VAL A 392 -9.54 11.25 9.13
CA VAL A 392 -10.52 10.83 8.12
C VAL A 392 -9.88 10.22 6.86
N GLN A 393 -8.57 10.40 6.63
CA GLN A 393 -7.86 9.76 5.52
C GLN A 393 -7.25 8.41 5.88
N PHE A 394 -6.98 8.12 7.16
CA PHE A 394 -6.61 6.77 7.59
C PHE A 394 -7.86 5.99 8.00
N TYR A 395 -8.25 5.01 7.20
CA TYR A 395 -9.50 4.26 7.37
C TYR A 395 -9.38 2.75 7.12
N ILE A 396 -8.18 2.23 6.89
CA ILE A 396 -7.92 0.78 6.73
C ILE A 396 -6.97 0.31 7.82
N ARG A 397 -7.41 -0.59 8.71
CA ARG A 397 -6.51 -1.31 9.62
C ARG A 397 -5.96 -2.57 8.96
N ALA A 398 -4.84 -3.06 9.48
CA ALA A 398 -4.27 -4.34 9.04
C ALA A 398 -5.17 -5.56 9.31
N THR A 399 -6.24 -5.41 10.11
CA THR A 399 -7.21 -6.46 10.44
C THR A 399 -8.33 -6.62 9.42
N THR A 400 -8.43 -5.73 8.43
CA THR A 400 -9.42 -5.84 7.34
C THR A 400 -9.27 -7.15 6.57
N LEU A 401 -10.29 -7.46 5.76
CA LEU A 401 -10.29 -8.66 4.92
C LEU A 401 -9.02 -8.72 4.06
N ARG A 402 -8.27 -9.81 4.19
CA ARG A 402 -7.10 -10.06 3.34
C ARG A 402 -7.53 -10.35 1.92
N LEU A 403 -7.07 -9.51 1.00
CA LEU A 403 -7.39 -9.57 -0.42
C LEU A 403 -6.10 -9.49 -1.25
N THR A 404 -6.17 -10.00 -2.47
CA THR A 404 -5.22 -9.73 -3.55
C THR A 404 -5.86 -8.72 -4.48
N GLU A 405 -5.04 -7.89 -5.14
CA GLU A 405 -5.56 -6.89 -6.06
C GLU A 405 -4.83 -6.92 -7.40
N GLY A 406 -5.58 -6.71 -8.48
CA GLY A 406 -5.06 -6.31 -9.77
C GLY A 406 -5.55 -4.91 -10.15
N GLY A 407 -5.03 -4.37 -11.26
CA GLY A 407 -5.43 -3.06 -11.77
C GLY A 407 -4.24 -2.14 -12.00
N GLY A 408 -4.47 -0.83 -11.93
CA GLY A 408 -3.42 0.16 -12.03
C GLY A 408 -3.94 1.58 -12.21
N ALA A 409 -3.03 2.47 -12.61
CA ALA A 409 -3.31 3.87 -12.87
C ALA A 409 -3.56 4.13 -14.35
N VAL A 410 -4.62 4.87 -14.64
CA VAL A 410 -4.82 5.55 -15.92
C VAL A 410 -4.43 7.01 -15.75
N ILE A 411 -3.35 7.42 -16.41
CA ILE A 411 -2.85 8.80 -16.40
C ILE A 411 -3.51 9.55 -17.56
N THR A 412 -4.24 10.61 -17.24
CA THR A 412 -5.03 11.38 -18.20
C THR A 412 -5.28 12.80 -17.68
N SER A 413 -5.98 13.63 -18.47
CA SER A 413 -6.54 14.90 -18.02
C SER A 413 -7.72 14.67 -17.06
N ARG A 414 -7.84 15.51 -16.03
CA ARG A 414 -8.99 15.53 -15.11
C ARG A 414 -10.35 15.50 -15.80
N ALA A 415 -10.46 16.12 -16.97
CA ALA A 415 -11.70 16.16 -17.75
C ALA A 415 -12.16 14.79 -18.27
N ASN A 416 -11.30 13.76 -18.21
CA ASN A 416 -11.60 12.41 -18.67
C ASN A 416 -11.97 11.44 -17.54
N ILE A 417 -12.02 11.89 -16.27
CA ILE A 417 -12.36 11.04 -15.11
C ILE A 417 -13.67 10.27 -15.35
N GLY A 418 -14.73 10.98 -15.75
CA GLY A 418 -16.03 10.34 -15.99
C GLY A 418 -15.98 9.26 -17.09
N GLN A 419 -15.28 9.53 -18.20
CA GLN A 419 -15.20 8.59 -19.31
C GLN A 419 -14.37 7.34 -18.96
N VAL A 420 -13.20 7.53 -18.34
CA VAL A 420 -12.33 6.41 -17.95
C VAL A 420 -13.05 5.47 -16.99
N ILE A 421 -13.70 6.00 -15.95
CA ILE A 421 -14.44 5.20 -14.97
C ILE A 421 -15.65 4.52 -15.61
N HIS A 422 -16.36 5.21 -16.49
CA HIS A 422 -17.49 4.63 -17.23
C HIS A 422 -17.05 3.42 -18.07
N ASP A 423 -16.02 3.58 -18.90
CA ASP A 423 -15.53 2.52 -19.79
C ASP A 423 -15.14 1.27 -18.99
N PHE A 424 -14.37 1.45 -17.91
CA PHE A 424 -13.93 0.36 -17.05
C PHE A 424 -15.09 -0.35 -16.37
N THR A 425 -16.05 0.40 -15.82
CA THR A 425 -17.16 -0.21 -15.07
C THR A 425 -18.15 -0.93 -15.98
N GLN A 426 -18.37 -0.44 -17.20
CA GLN A 426 -19.15 -1.16 -18.22
C GLN A 426 -18.44 -2.46 -18.65
N TRP A 427 -17.13 -2.38 -18.94
CA TRP A 427 -16.33 -3.57 -19.27
C TRP A 427 -16.37 -4.59 -18.14
N PHE A 428 -16.06 -4.16 -16.90
CA PHE A 428 -16.02 -5.00 -15.72
C PHE A 428 -17.36 -5.71 -15.48
N ASN A 429 -18.48 -4.97 -15.51
CA ASN A 429 -19.81 -5.54 -15.34
C ASN A 429 -20.10 -6.59 -16.41
N GLY A 430 -19.79 -6.28 -17.68
CA GLY A 430 -19.96 -7.23 -18.79
C GLY A 430 -19.15 -8.51 -18.60
N ARG A 431 -17.92 -8.42 -18.05
CA ARG A 431 -17.09 -9.60 -17.75
C ARG A 431 -17.64 -10.39 -16.57
N MET A 432 -18.06 -9.73 -15.49
CA MET A 432 -18.69 -10.39 -14.34
C MET A 432 -19.94 -11.17 -14.76
N GLU A 433 -20.77 -10.60 -15.63
CA GLU A 433 -21.96 -11.25 -16.17
C GLU A 433 -21.62 -12.42 -17.09
N TYR A 434 -20.59 -12.28 -17.93
CA TYR A 434 -20.09 -13.38 -18.75
C TYR A 434 -19.66 -14.57 -17.88
N TYR A 435 -18.79 -14.37 -16.89
CA TYR A 435 -18.33 -15.45 -16.01
C TYR A 435 -19.48 -16.09 -15.24
N ARG A 436 -20.41 -15.28 -14.73
CA ARG A 436 -21.64 -15.77 -14.09
C ARG A 436 -22.47 -16.67 -15.01
N SER A 437 -22.61 -16.29 -16.28
CA SER A 437 -23.40 -17.05 -17.27
C SER A 437 -22.84 -18.45 -17.58
N ILE A 438 -21.54 -18.65 -17.36
CA ILE A 438 -20.85 -19.94 -17.53
C ILE A 438 -20.58 -20.64 -16.19
N GLY A 439 -21.20 -20.17 -15.10
CA GLY A 439 -21.08 -20.78 -13.77
C GLY A 439 -19.72 -20.58 -13.10
N GLN A 440 -18.97 -19.56 -13.50
CA GLN A 440 -17.66 -19.22 -12.94
C GLN A 440 -17.73 -17.92 -12.13
N PHE A 441 -16.94 -17.86 -11.06
CA PHE A 441 -16.94 -16.73 -10.12
C PHE A 441 -15.49 -16.35 -9.77
N PRO A 442 -14.71 -15.83 -10.73
CA PRO A 442 -13.30 -15.53 -10.52
C PRO A 442 -13.05 -14.36 -9.58
N LEU A 443 -14.10 -13.58 -9.26
CA LEU A 443 -14.02 -12.41 -8.39
C LEU A 443 -15.11 -12.42 -7.32
N ASN A 444 -14.69 -12.08 -6.11
CA ASN A 444 -15.51 -12.02 -4.90
C ASN A 444 -15.12 -10.85 -3.98
N GLY A 445 -14.13 -10.03 -4.36
CA GLY A 445 -13.84 -8.74 -3.71
C GLY A 445 -14.37 -7.56 -4.53
N PRO A 446 -14.34 -6.35 -3.96
CA PRO A 446 -14.87 -5.15 -4.61
C PRO A 446 -13.99 -4.66 -5.76
N VAL A 447 -14.60 -3.86 -6.63
CA VAL A 447 -13.91 -2.84 -7.42
C VAL A 447 -13.62 -1.64 -6.51
N GLU A 448 -12.42 -1.10 -6.55
CA GLU A 448 -12.03 0.12 -5.85
C GLU A 448 -11.55 1.17 -6.85
N ILE A 449 -12.16 2.35 -6.82
CA ILE A 449 -11.89 3.45 -7.75
C ILE A 449 -11.59 4.71 -6.96
N ARG A 450 -10.46 5.35 -7.27
CA ARG A 450 -10.06 6.62 -6.67
C ARG A 450 -9.23 7.44 -7.66
N CYS A 451 -9.09 8.73 -7.39
CA CYS A 451 -8.22 9.60 -8.16
C CYS A 451 -7.23 10.33 -7.25
N CYS A 452 -6.05 10.63 -7.77
CA CYS A 452 -5.15 11.61 -7.19
C CYS A 452 -4.44 12.43 -8.28
N GLY A 453 -3.67 13.43 -7.87
CA GLY A 453 -2.82 14.20 -8.77
C GLY A 453 -1.59 13.42 -9.22
N LEU A 454 -0.75 14.07 -10.01
CA LEU A 454 0.57 13.57 -10.43
C LEU A 454 1.68 14.16 -9.56
N ASP A 455 2.90 13.62 -9.70
CA ASP A 455 4.10 14.14 -9.04
C ASP A 455 4.57 15.45 -9.71
N GLN A 456 3.78 16.51 -9.54
CA GLN A 456 4.01 17.79 -10.20
C GLN A 456 5.29 18.45 -9.65
N PRO A 457 6.23 18.86 -10.51
CA PRO A 457 7.43 19.58 -10.06
C PRO A 457 7.10 20.90 -9.35
N SER A 458 5.98 21.54 -9.71
CA SER A 458 5.51 22.80 -9.11
C SER A 458 5.08 22.66 -7.65
N ASP A 459 4.81 21.45 -7.17
CA ASP A 459 4.45 21.20 -5.77
C ASP A 459 5.68 21.22 -4.85
N VAL A 460 6.90 21.18 -5.40
CA VAL A 460 8.14 21.04 -4.63
C VAL A 460 8.70 22.42 -4.28
N GLU A 461 8.77 22.72 -2.99
CA GLU A 461 9.11 24.06 -2.45
C GLU A 461 10.62 24.29 -2.28
N VAL A 462 11.45 23.40 -2.85
CA VAL A 462 12.91 23.45 -2.81
C VAL A 462 13.46 23.23 -4.22
N ASP A 463 14.72 23.61 -4.45
CA ASP A 463 15.41 23.31 -5.71
C ASP A 463 15.32 21.81 -6.03
N SER A 464 14.91 21.49 -7.26
CA SER A 464 14.51 20.14 -7.64
C SER A 464 15.04 19.73 -9.02
N ALA A 465 15.59 18.53 -9.11
CA ALA A 465 15.97 17.91 -10.38
C ALA A 465 14.76 17.33 -11.15
N GLY A 466 13.58 17.31 -10.53
CA GLY A 466 12.32 16.86 -11.12
C GLY A 466 11.56 15.80 -10.32
N ALA A 467 10.62 15.14 -10.99
CA ALA A 467 9.76 14.09 -10.43
C ALA A 467 10.50 12.74 -10.26
N PRO A 468 9.99 11.83 -9.40
CA PRO A 468 10.50 10.46 -9.27
C PRO A 468 10.56 9.74 -10.63
N THR A 469 11.69 9.10 -10.95
CA THR A 469 11.95 8.60 -12.31
C THR A 469 10.93 7.56 -12.79
N ILE A 470 10.54 6.64 -11.90
CA ILE A 470 9.70 5.47 -12.21
C ILE A 470 8.41 5.43 -11.39
N SER A 471 8.00 6.54 -10.78
CA SER A 471 6.67 6.64 -10.14
C SER A 471 5.57 6.43 -11.19
N ALA A 472 4.52 5.69 -10.83
CA ALA A 472 3.34 5.56 -11.67
C ALA A 472 2.63 6.92 -11.84
N MET A 473 2.84 7.87 -10.93
CA MET A 473 2.32 9.24 -10.99
C MET A 473 3.27 10.25 -11.63
N ARG A 474 4.39 9.85 -12.23
CA ARG A 474 5.28 10.80 -12.91
C ARG A 474 4.55 11.53 -14.06
N PRO A 475 4.53 12.88 -14.11
CA PRO A 475 3.96 13.62 -15.23
C PRO A 475 4.54 13.22 -16.59
N ARG A 476 3.74 13.33 -17.65
CA ARG A 476 4.15 13.06 -19.04
C ARG A 476 4.56 14.37 -19.71
N PRO A 477 5.86 14.59 -20.02
CA PRO A 477 6.30 15.85 -20.64
C PRO A 477 5.68 16.11 -22.02
N ASP A 478 5.30 15.05 -22.73
CA ASP A 478 4.63 15.08 -24.03
C ASP A 478 3.11 15.31 -23.94
N HIS A 479 2.54 15.23 -22.73
CA HIS A 479 1.12 15.48 -22.43
C HIS A 479 1.00 16.32 -21.15
N PRO A 480 1.40 17.61 -21.18
CA PRO A 480 1.36 18.49 -20.00
C PRO A 480 -0.06 18.74 -19.46
N GLU A 481 -1.09 18.49 -20.26
CA GLU A 481 -2.50 18.57 -19.89
C GLU A 481 -2.99 17.36 -19.06
N TRP A 482 -2.19 16.29 -18.96
CA TRP A 482 -2.49 15.15 -18.10
C TRP A 482 -2.03 15.44 -16.68
N ASP A 483 -2.98 15.59 -15.77
CA ASP A 483 -2.77 16.06 -14.39
C ASP A 483 -3.35 15.10 -13.35
N THR A 484 -3.94 13.99 -13.77
CA THR A 484 -4.70 13.07 -12.92
C THR A 484 -4.27 11.62 -13.12
N ALA A 485 -4.09 10.90 -12.01
CA ALA A 485 -4.03 9.44 -11.98
C ALA A 485 -5.36 8.89 -11.49
N ILE A 486 -6.01 8.05 -12.29
CA ILE A 486 -7.25 7.34 -11.94
C ILE A 486 -6.87 5.89 -11.64
N TRP A 487 -7.01 5.50 -10.38
CA TRP A 487 -6.68 4.15 -9.91
C TRP A 487 -7.92 3.28 -10.03
N LEU A 488 -7.80 2.23 -10.85
CA LEU A 488 -8.84 1.25 -11.12
C LEU A 488 -8.34 -0.10 -10.61
N ASN A 489 -8.77 -0.48 -9.41
CA ASN A 489 -8.35 -1.71 -8.75
C ASN A 489 -9.52 -2.69 -8.62
N VAL A 490 -9.21 -3.98 -8.63
CA VAL A 490 -10.17 -5.05 -8.39
C VAL A 490 -9.58 -6.03 -7.41
N LEU A 491 -10.33 -6.29 -6.34
CA LEU A 491 -9.90 -7.10 -5.22
C LEU A 491 -10.53 -8.50 -5.29
N GLY A 492 -9.85 -9.49 -4.72
CA GLY A 492 -10.32 -10.86 -4.66
C GLY A 492 -9.68 -11.64 -3.52
N VAL A 493 -10.39 -12.63 -2.99
CA VAL A 493 -9.87 -13.52 -1.95
C VAL A 493 -8.72 -14.35 -2.53
N PRO A 494 -7.53 -14.34 -1.92
CA PRO A 494 -6.38 -15.10 -2.43
C PRO A 494 -6.71 -16.59 -2.65
N GLY A 495 -6.32 -17.12 -3.81
CA GLY A 495 -6.59 -18.52 -4.18
C GLY A 495 -7.94 -18.78 -4.84
N THR A 496 -8.76 -17.74 -5.09
CA THR A 496 -10.02 -17.88 -5.85
C THR A 496 -9.74 -18.43 -7.25
N PRO A 497 -10.38 -19.55 -7.65
CA PRO A 497 -10.16 -20.14 -8.97
C PRO A 497 -10.47 -19.17 -10.12
N GLY A 498 -9.55 -19.04 -11.07
CA GLY A 498 -9.71 -18.16 -12.24
C GLY A 498 -9.42 -16.67 -12.00
N MET A 499 -9.14 -16.25 -10.76
CA MET A 499 -8.92 -14.85 -10.40
C MET A 499 -7.75 -14.21 -11.18
N PHE A 500 -6.59 -14.87 -11.25
CA PHE A 500 -5.44 -14.32 -11.99
C PHE A 500 -5.63 -14.32 -13.50
N ALA A 501 -6.37 -15.28 -14.06
CA ALA A 501 -6.77 -15.25 -15.46
C ALA A 501 -7.69 -14.06 -15.75
N PHE A 502 -8.63 -13.74 -14.84
CA PHE A 502 -9.43 -12.52 -14.94
C PHE A 502 -8.56 -11.27 -14.87
N TYR A 503 -7.62 -11.19 -13.91
CA TYR A 503 -6.73 -10.03 -13.81
C TYR A 503 -5.81 -9.86 -15.01
N ARG A 504 -5.36 -10.95 -15.64
CA ARG A 504 -4.66 -10.92 -16.92
C ARG A 504 -5.54 -10.34 -18.02
N GLU A 505 -6.79 -10.79 -18.13
CA GLU A 505 -7.74 -10.26 -19.10
C GLU A 505 -7.96 -8.75 -18.90
N MET A 506 -8.15 -8.33 -17.65
CA MET A 506 -8.29 -6.93 -17.25
C MET A 506 -7.05 -6.12 -17.62
N GLU A 507 -5.85 -6.59 -17.26
CA GLU A 507 -4.60 -5.91 -17.56
C GLU A 507 -4.40 -5.74 -19.07
N GLN A 508 -4.71 -6.77 -19.88
CA GLN A 508 -4.64 -6.70 -21.33
C GLN A 508 -5.65 -5.70 -21.90
N TRP A 509 -6.89 -5.71 -21.39
CA TRP A 509 -7.91 -4.74 -21.80
C TRP A 509 -7.48 -3.31 -21.46
N MET A 510 -7.02 -3.05 -20.22
CA MET A 510 -6.59 -1.72 -19.79
C MET A 510 -5.40 -1.20 -20.60
N ARG A 511 -4.41 -2.07 -20.88
CA ARG A 511 -3.24 -1.72 -21.71
C ARG A 511 -3.62 -1.37 -23.14
N ASN A 512 -4.62 -2.04 -23.71
CA ASN A 512 -5.07 -1.77 -25.08
C ASN A 512 -6.00 -0.54 -25.14
N HIS A 513 -6.91 -0.41 -24.17
CA HIS A 513 -7.94 0.64 -24.16
C HIS A 513 -7.35 2.00 -23.76
N TYR A 514 -6.52 2.05 -22.72
CA TYR A 514 -5.88 3.26 -22.22
C TYR A 514 -4.44 3.40 -22.73
N ASN A 515 -4.25 3.34 -24.04
CA ASN A 515 -2.98 3.60 -24.71
C ASN A 515 -3.23 4.38 -25.99
N ASN A 516 -3.63 5.63 -25.83
CA ASN A 516 -4.05 6.51 -26.91
C ASN A 516 -3.67 7.98 -26.59
N ASN A 517 -4.16 8.93 -27.40
CA ASN A 517 -3.83 10.36 -27.25
C ASN A 517 -4.45 11.02 -26.01
N ASP A 518 -5.40 10.36 -25.35
CA ASP A 518 -6.13 10.91 -24.21
C ASP A 518 -5.74 10.25 -22.88
N ALA A 519 -5.08 9.09 -22.89
CA ALA A 519 -4.67 8.41 -21.67
C ALA A 519 -3.53 7.38 -21.87
N THR A 520 -2.81 7.08 -20.79
CA THR A 520 -1.86 5.96 -20.71
C THR A 520 -2.08 5.12 -19.44
N PHE A 521 -1.94 3.81 -19.56
CA PHE A 521 -1.98 2.88 -18.43
C PHE A 521 -0.59 2.64 -17.83
N ARG A 522 -0.50 2.62 -16.50
CA ARG A 522 0.67 2.21 -15.72
C ARG A 522 0.23 1.25 -14.60
N PRO A 523 0.97 0.16 -14.34
CA PRO A 523 0.68 -0.69 -13.19
C PRO A 523 0.87 0.07 -11.88
N GLU A 524 0.08 -0.26 -10.86
CA GLU A 524 0.32 0.19 -9.49
C GLU A 524 1.40 -0.71 -8.86
N TRP A 525 2.57 -0.15 -8.56
CA TRP A 525 3.73 -0.96 -8.17
C TRP A 525 3.53 -1.80 -6.92
N SER A 526 2.60 -1.41 -6.03
CA SER A 526 2.33 -2.12 -4.78
C SER A 526 1.43 -3.37 -4.96
N LYS A 527 0.70 -3.45 -6.07
CA LYS A 527 -0.35 -4.46 -6.37
C LYS A 527 0.15 -5.52 -7.35
N GLY A 528 -0.74 -6.41 -7.77
CA GLY A 528 -0.49 -7.37 -8.84
C GLY A 528 -0.45 -6.73 -10.22
N TRP A 529 0.52 -7.14 -11.04
CA TRP A 529 0.70 -6.77 -12.44
C TRP A 529 1.53 -7.84 -13.16
N ALA A 530 1.66 -7.75 -14.48
CA ALA A 530 2.28 -8.79 -15.33
C ALA A 530 1.69 -10.17 -15.02
N PHE A 531 0.37 -10.29 -15.14
CA PHE A 531 -0.36 -11.49 -14.78
C PHE A 531 -0.14 -12.61 -15.81
N GLY A 532 0.51 -13.69 -15.38
CA GLY A 532 0.34 -15.01 -16.01
C GLY A 532 -1.08 -15.55 -15.74
N PRO A 533 -1.50 -16.63 -16.42
CA PRO A 533 -2.82 -17.21 -16.18
C PRO A 533 -3.00 -17.68 -14.72
N ASP A 534 -1.92 -18.11 -14.06
CA ASP A 534 -1.96 -18.74 -12.74
C ASP A 534 -1.39 -17.88 -11.61
N LYS A 535 -0.60 -16.83 -11.91
CA LYS A 535 0.12 -16.01 -10.92
C LYS A 535 0.35 -14.58 -11.42
N PRO A 536 0.44 -13.59 -10.52
CA PRO A 536 0.96 -12.26 -10.84
C PRO A 536 2.48 -12.31 -11.06
N TYR A 537 3.03 -11.31 -11.74
CA TYR A 537 4.47 -11.10 -11.95
C TYR A 537 5.16 -12.21 -12.75
N THR A 538 4.42 -12.94 -13.58
CA THR A 538 4.93 -14.07 -14.38
C THR A 538 4.59 -13.98 -15.87
N ASP A 539 4.00 -12.88 -16.33
CA ASP A 539 3.79 -12.69 -17.76
C ASP A 539 5.14 -12.64 -18.49
N ALA A 540 5.37 -13.59 -19.39
CA ALA A 540 6.57 -13.64 -20.20
C ALA A 540 6.39 -12.74 -21.43
N PRO A 541 7.40 -11.96 -21.84
CA PRO A 541 7.36 -11.29 -23.13
C PRO A 541 7.24 -12.37 -24.22
N ILE A 542 6.28 -12.16 -25.15
CA ILE A 542 6.10 -13.00 -26.34
C ILE A 542 7.29 -12.81 -27.27
#